data_AF-A0A533WK99-F1
#
_entry.id   AF-A0A533WK99-F1
#
_cell.length_a   1.000
_cell.length_b   1.000
_cell.length_c   1.000
_cell.angle_alpha   90.00
_cell.angle_beta   90.00
_cell.angle_gamma   90.00
#
_symmetry.space_group_name_H-M   'P 1'
#
loop_
_entity.id
_entity.type
_entity.pdbx_description
1 polymer ?
#
loop_
_entity_poly.entity_id
_entity_poly.type
_entity_poly.pdbx_seq_one_letter_code
_entity_poly.pdbx_strand_id
1 'polypeptide(L)'
;MTAKLIINCISGDSTFTKEVYDYLYTGLEKQRAFEDSKDIRISKELITISEEDNSQIYIDRSALVPNGMIKWILQSYLKTNPAKFKDFDVIEIANTFTIGRILHPSKIEELLLTCDMCSYITPYEEQLLLHRMTHGNVMIG
;
A
#
# COMPACT_ATOMS: atom_id res chain seq x y z
N MET A 1 27.60 -1.68 0.30
CA MET A 1 26.17 -1.32 0.23
C MET A 1 25.40 -2.40 0.93
N THR A 2 24.75 -2.09 2.05
CA THR A 2 23.89 -3.01 2.77
C THR A 2 22.56 -3.16 2.04
N ALA A 3 22.00 -4.38 2.03
CA ALA A 3 20.67 -4.60 1.46
C ALA A 3 19.64 -3.83 2.30
N LYS A 4 18.67 -3.19 1.64
CA LYS A 4 17.60 -2.43 2.29
C LYS A 4 16.25 -3.03 1.93
N LEU A 5 15.37 -3.13 2.91
CA LEU A 5 13.95 -3.32 2.70
C LEU A 5 13.31 -1.95 2.48
N ILE A 6 12.33 -1.91 1.57
CA ILE A 6 11.65 -0.67 1.19
C ILE A 6 10.19 -0.78 1.64
N ILE A 7 9.66 0.29 2.23
CA ILE A 7 8.22 0.45 2.49
C ILE A 7 7.75 1.65 1.67
N ASN A 8 6.93 1.41 0.65
CA ASN A 8 6.28 2.45 -0.13
C ASN A 8 5.01 2.89 0.60
N CYS A 9 4.89 4.19 0.86
CA CYS A 9 3.75 4.81 1.50
C CYS A 9 2.93 5.57 0.44
N ILE A 10 1.80 4.98 0.02
CA ILE A 10 0.97 5.52 -1.06
C ILE A 10 -0.27 6.17 -0.47
N SER A 11 -0.22 7.49 -0.37
CA SER A 11 -1.31 8.31 0.13
C SER A 11 -1.35 9.62 -0.62
N GLY A 12 -2.54 10.21 -0.77
CA GLY A 12 -2.69 11.60 -1.20
C GLY A 12 -2.38 12.62 -0.11
N ASP A 13 -1.97 12.16 1.07
CA ASP A 13 -1.68 12.96 2.27
C ASP A 13 -0.16 12.98 2.54
N SER A 14 0.41 14.19 2.60
CA SER A 14 1.84 14.42 2.76
C SER A 14 2.37 14.07 4.16
N THR A 15 1.51 13.94 5.18
CA THR A 15 1.93 13.51 6.53
C THR A 15 1.95 11.99 6.69
N PHE A 16 1.36 11.25 5.75
CA PHE A 16 1.11 9.82 5.89
C PHE A 16 2.38 8.99 6.12
N THR A 17 3.43 9.19 5.31
CA THR A 17 4.69 8.45 5.46
C THR A 17 5.31 8.67 6.82
N LYS A 18 5.24 9.90 7.35
CA LYS A 18 5.75 10.23 8.68
C LYS A 18 4.93 9.56 9.78
N GLU A 19 3.60 9.57 9.67
CA GLU A 19 2.73 8.85 10.61
C GLU A 19 3.02 7.35 10.64
N VAL A 20 3.19 6.74 9.45
CA VAL A 20 3.55 5.33 9.31
C VAL A 20 4.93 5.06 9.92
N TYR A 21 5.91 5.92 9.64
CA TYR A 21 7.26 5.82 10.21
C TYR A 21 7.24 5.89 11.73
N ASP A 22 6.57 6.90 12.31
CA ASP A 22 6.52 7.11 13.76
C ASP A 22 5.84 5.92 14.46
N TYR A 23 4.75 5.41 13.88
CA TYR A 23 4.06 4.23 14.38
C TYR A 23 4.92 2.97 14.26
N LEU A 24 5.59 2.77 13.12
CA LEU A 24 6.46 1.64 12.87
C LEU A 24 7.63 1.62 13.85
N TYR A 25 8.34 2.74 13.98
CA TYR A 25 9.49 2.88 14.86
C TYR A 25 9.09 2.61 16.32
N THR A 26 8.00 3.23 16.79
CA THR A 26 7.46 3.00 18.14
C THR A 26 7.04 1.54 18.34
N GLY A 27 6.43 0.92 17.33
CA GLY A 27 6.02 -0.48 17.36
C GLY A 27 7.22 -1.42 17.51
N LEU A 28 8.29 -1.18 16.74
CA LEU A 28 9.52 -1.96 16.82
C LEU A 28 10.20 -1.80 18.17
N GLU A 29 10.30 -0.59 18.72
CA GLU A 29 10.90 -0.36 20.04
C GLU A 29 10.16 -1.11 21.16
N LYS A 30 8.83 -1.17 21.09
CA LYS A 30 8.01 -1.94 22.02
C LYS A 30 8.24 -3.45 21.89
N GLN A 31 8.31 -3.97 20.67
CA GLN A 31 8.53 -5.41 20.45
C GLN A 31 9.95 -5.86 20.85
N ARG A 32 10.96 -5.00 20.69
CA ARG A 32 12.32 -5.26 21.20
C ARG A 32 12.33 -5.52 22.71
N ALA A 33 11.38 -4.97 23.47
CA ALA A 33 11.29 -5.16 24.92
C ALA A 33 10.74 -6.55 25.33
N PHE A 34 10.22 -7.36 24.39
CA PHE A 34 9.78 -8.72 24.65
C PHE A 34 10.93 -9.72 24.34
N GLU A 35 11.15 -10.68 25.24
CA GLU A 35 12.40 -11.46 25.37
C GLU A 35 12.83 -12.31 24.15
N ASP A 36 11.95 -12.52 23.17
CA ASP A 36 12.20 -13.32 21.96
C ASP A 36 12.87 -12.50 20.82
N SER A 37 13.00 -11.18 20.96
CA SER A 37 13.49 -10.25 19.92
C SER A 37 14.88 -9.65 20.22
N LYS A 38 15.74 -10.35 20.96
CA LYS A 38 17.03 -9.82 21.48
C LYS A 38 18.03 -9.38 20.41
N ASP A 39 17.89 -9.85 19.17
CA ASP A 39 18.82 -9.52 18.08
C ASP A 39 18.38 -8.31 17.23
N ILE A 40 17.19 -7.75 17.46
CA ILE A 40 16.69 -6.62 16.67
C ILE A 40 17.44 -5.33 17.05
N ARG A 41 18.02 -4.68 16.03
CA ARG A 41 18.72 -3.41 16.16
C ARG A 41 17.85 -2.28 15.63
N ILE A 42 17.51 -1.35 16.51
CA ILE A 42 16.66 -0.20 16.18
C ILE A 42 17.46 1.06 16.43
N SER A 43 17.69 1.83 15.37
CA SER A 43 18.28 3.16 15.45
C SER A 43 17.86 4.00 14.25
N LYS A 44 17.97 5.32 14.39
CA LYS A 44 17.59 6.29 13.35
C LYS A 44 18.47 6.23 12.10
N GLU A 45 19.62 5.56 12.15
CA GLU A 45 20.47 5.37 10.97
C GLU A 45 20.10 4.11 10.17
N LEU A 46 19.41 3.15 10.82
CA LEU A 46 18.98 1.89 10.19
C LEU A 46 17.55 1.97 9.64
N ILE A 47 16.74 2.92 10.13
CA ILE A 47 15.36 3.11 9.68
C ILE A 47 15.19 4.59 9.34
N THR A 48 15.05 4.91 8.05
CA THR A 48 15.02 6.30 7.56
C THR A 48 13.88 6.53 6.58
N ILE A 49 13.43 7.78 6.47
CA ILE A 49 12.49 8.22 5.42
C ILE A 49 13.32 8.73 4.23
N SER A 50 12.82 8.52 3.01
CA SER A 50 13.36 9.12 1.78
C SER A 50 13.35 10.64 1.86
N GLU A 51 14.51 11.28 1.68
CA GLU A 51 14.63 12.74 1.68
C GLU A 51 14.13 13.38 0.38
N GLU A 52 14.04 12.62 -0.72
CA GLU A 52 13.67 13.16 -2.04
C GLU A 52 12.17 13.47 -2.14
N ASP A 53 11.32 12.55 -1.66
CA ASP A 53 9.88 12.59 -1.87
C ASP A 53 9.06 12.32 -0.61
N ASN A 54 9.70 11.95 0.50
CA ASN A 54 9.04 11.49 1.73
C ASN A 54 7.96 10.44 1.46
N SER A 55 8.11 9.60 0.43
CA SER A 55 7.12 8.58 0.06
C SER A 55 7.55 7.16 0.47
N GLN A 56 8.81 7.01 0.88
CA GLN A 56 9.41 5.70 1.19
C GLN A 56 10.07 5.69 2.56
N ILE A 57 10.01 4.54 3.22
CA ILE A 57 10.78 4.23 4.42
C ILE A 57 11.76 3.11 4.06
N TYR A 58 13.02 3.30 4.42
CA TYR A 58 14.09 2.33 4.25
C TYR A 58 14.42 1.67 5.57
N ILE A 59 14.49 0.34 5.59
CA ILE A 59 15.01 -0.43 6.71
C ILE A 59 16.26 -1.17 6.25
N ASP A 60 17.40 -0.84 6.85
CA ASP A 60 18.65 -1.56 6.64
C ASP A 60 18.51 -3.00 7.15
N ARG A 61 18.95 -3.99 6.38
CA ARG A 61 18.86 -5.41 6.78
C ARG A 61 19.70 -5.73 8.01
N SER A 62 20.67 -4.89 8.37
CA SER A 62 21.43 -4.97 9.62
C SER A 62 20.58 -4.68 10.87
N ALA A 63 19.37 -4.13 10.70
CA ALA A 63 18.38 -3.98 11.76
C ALA A 63 17.83 -5.32 12.27
N LEU A 64 18.00 -6.40 11.50
CA LEU A 64 17.53 -7.76 11.81
C LEU A 64 16.03 -7.84 12.14
N VAL A 65 15.24 -6.89 11.62
CA VAL A 65 13.78 -6.87 11.82
C VAL A 65 13.13 -7.93 10.92
N PRO A 66 12.36 -8.88 11.50
CA PRO A 66 11.64 -9.88 10.71
C PRO A 66 10.54 -9.22 9.86
N ASN A 67 10.41 -9.66 8.60
CA ASN A 67 9.34 -9.19 7.70
C ASN A 67 7.94 -9.36 8.33
N GLY A 68 7.69 -10.48 9.01
CA GLY A 68 6.42 -10.75 9.69
C GLY A 68 6.08 -9.71 10.77
N MET A 69 7.09 -9.20 11.47
CA MET A 69 6.92 -8.14 12.46
C MET A 69 6.57 -6.81 11.79
N ILE A 70 7.27 -6.45 10.71
CA ILE A 70 6.98 -5.24 9.91
C ILE A 70 5.54 -5.30 9.43
N LYS A 71 5.15 -6.41 8.79
CA LYS A 71 3.78 -6.63 8.30
C LYS A 71 2.74 -6.46 9.39
N TRP A 72 2.94 -7.09 10.55
CA TRP A 72 2.02 -7.01 11.68
C TRP A 72 1.87 -5.58 12.20
N ILE A 73 2.97 -4.83 12.33
CA ILE A 73 2.92 -3.44 12.80
C ILE A 73 2.17 -2.56 11.79
N LEU A 74 2.47 -2.68 10.49
CA LEU A 74 1.81 -1.92 9.44
C LEU A 74 0.29 -2.22 9.38
N GLN A 75 -0.09 -3.49 9.50
CA GLN A 75 -1.51 -3.88 9.57
C GLN A 75 -2.18 -3.36 10.85
N SER A 76 -1.45 -3.31 11.97
CA SER A 76 -1.96 -2.75 13.23
C SER A 76 -2.20 -1.25 13.13
N TYR A 77 -1.34 -0.52 12.41
CA TYR A 77 -1.55 0.91 12.12
C TYR A 77 -2.87 1.14 11.40
N LEU A 78 -3.17 0.39 10.33
CA LEU A 78 -4.44 0.53 9.59
C LEU A 78 -5.67 0.22 10.47
N LYS A 79 -5.53 -0.65 11.47
CA LYS A 79 -6.62 -0.97 12.42
C LYS A 79 -6.87 0.11 13.47
N THR A 80 -5.95 1.06 13.67
CA THR A 80 -6.14 2.16 14.64
C THR A 80 -7.29 3.09 14.26
N ASN A 81 -7.58 3.22 12.96
CA ASN A 81 -8.68 4.03 12.46
C ASN A 81 -9.32 3.39 11.21
N PRO A 82 -10.23 2.41 11.40
CA PRO A 82 -10.86 1.70 10.28
C PRO A 82 -11.64 2.61 9.33
N ALA A 83 -12.18 3.73 9.82
CA ALA A 83 -12.91 4.70 9.00
C ALA A 83 -11.95 5.45 8.05
N LYS A 84 -10.78 5.89 8.53
CA LYS A 84 -9.73 6.53 7.69
C LYS A 84 -9.15 5.54 6.68
N PHE A 85 -9.00 4.28 7.08
CA PHE A 85 -8.23 3.27 6.35
C PHE A 85 -9.07 2.20 5.65
N LYS A 86 -10.37 2.44 5.42
CA LYS A 86 -11.30 1.49 4.78
C LYS A 86 -10.79 0.86 3.47
N ASP A 87 -10.09 1.65 2.66
CA ASP A 87 -9.56 1.22 1.36
C ASP A 87 -8.03 1.12 1.35
N PHE A 88 -7.43 1.05 2.53
CA PHE A 88 -5.99 0.86 2.68
C PHE A 88 -5.69 -0.62 2.94
N ASP A 89 -4.56 -1.07 2.43
CA ASP A 89 -4.02 -2.40 2.77
C ASP A 89 -2.48 -2.37 2.81
N VAL A 90 -1.89 -3.47 3.27
CA VAL A 90 -0.46 -3.73 3.29
C VAL A 90 -0.16 -4.93 2.39
N ILE A 91 0.56 -4.69 1.30
CA ILE A 91 1.03 -5.73 0.38
C ILE A 91 2.52 -5.95 0.61
N GLU A 92 2.93 -7.21 0.61
CA GLU A 92 4.34 -7.62 0.65
C GLU A 92 4.70 -8.29 -0.68
N ILE A 93 5.69 -7.74 -1.38
CA ILE A 93 6.25 -8.32 -2.61
C ILE A 93 7.77 -8.36 -2.47
N ALA A 94 8.32 -9.57 -2.39
CA ALA A 94 9.74 -9.83 -2.22
C ALA A 94 10.37 -9.07 -1.03
N ASN A 95 11.09 -7.99 -1.30
CA ASN A 95 11.79 -7.16 -0.30
C ASN A 95 11.14 -5.77 -0.13
N THR A 96 9.90 -5.62 -0.60
CA THR A 96 9.16 -4.36 -0.56
C THR A 96 7.81 -4.57 0.09
N PHE A 97 7.47 -3.66 1.01
CA PHE A 97 6.12 -3.49 1.50
C PHE A 97 5.50 -2.27 0.82
N THR A 98 4.22 -2.35 0.52
CA THR A 98 3.43 -1.18 0.09
C THR A 98 2.29 -1.03 1.07
N ILE A 99 2.17 0.14 1.69
CA ILE A 99 1.06 0.53 2.55
C ILE A 99 0.40 1.77 1.98
N GLY A 100 -0.92 1.75 1.82
CA GLY A 100 -1.60 2.87 1.18
C GLY A 100 -2.98 2.49 0.69
N ARG A 101 -3.61 3.39 -0.08
CA ARG A 101 -4.83 3.05 -0.83
C ARG A 101 -4.46 2.10 -1.95
N ILE A 102 -4.93 0.86 -1.86
CA ILE A 102 -4.65 -0.17 -2.85
C ILE A 102 -5.96 -0.60 -3.48
N LEU A 103 -6.07 -0.35 -4.79
CA LEU A 103 -7.12 -0.91 -5.61
C LEU A 103 -6.79 -2.38 -5.85
N HIS A 104 -7.39 -3.27 -5.06
CA HIS A 104 -7.31 -4.71 -5.33
C HIS A 104 -7.92 -4.99 -6.71
N PRO A 105 -7.35 -5.88 -7.53
CA PRO A 105 -7.89 -6.23 -8.85
C PRO A 105 -9.37 -6.63 -8.78
N SER A 106 -9.78 -7.33 -7.72
CA SER A 106 -11.19 -7.67 -7.49
C SER A 106 -12.08 -6.45 -7.24
N LYS A 107 -11.57 -5.41 -6.56
CA LYS A 107 -12.25 -4.10 -6.44
C LYS A 107 -12.23 -3.34 -7.76
N ILE A 108 -11.19 -3.50 -8.58
CA ILE A 108 -11.13 -2.89 -9.92
C ILE A 108 -12.20 -3.52 -10.82
N GLU A 109 -12.36 -4.84 -10.80
CA GLU A 109 -13.43 -5.53 -11.55
C GLU A 109 -14.83 -5.07 -11.12
N GLU A 110 -15.06 -4.83 -9.82
CA GLU A 110 -16.32 -4.23 -9.32
C GLU A 110 -16.54 -2.78 -9.79
N LEU A 111 -15.45 -2.05 -10.10
CA LEU A 111 -15.49 -0.66 -10.58
C LEU A 111 -15.51 -0.56 -12.12
N LEU A 112 -15.26 -1.66 -12.82
CA LEU A 112 -15.24 -1.70 -14.29
C LEU A 112 -16.64 -2.00 -14.81
N LEU A 113 -17.14 -1.11 -15.65
CA LEU A 113 -18.38 -1.30 -16.37
C LEU A 113 -18.08 -2.07 -17.67
N THR A 114 -18.75 -3.19 -17.87
CA THR A 114 -18.63 -4.03 -19.06
C THR A 114 -19.72 -3.71 -20.08
N CYS A 115 -19.37 -3.66 -21.36
CA CYS A 115 -20.37 -3.69 -22.42
C CYS A 115 -21.06 -5.07 -22.47
N ASP A 116 -22.36 -5.06 -22.67
CA ASP A 116 -23.22 -6.23 -22.78
C ASP A 116 -23.18 -6.85 -24.19
N MET A 117 -22.74 -6.09 -25.19
CA MET A 117 -22.63 -6.54 -26.59
C MET A 117 -21.22 -7.01 -26.99
N CYS A 118 -20.18 -6.65 -26.23
CA CYS A 118 -18.80 -7.06 -26.49
C CYS A 118 -17.93 -7.00 -25.23
N SER A 119 -16.68 -7.47 -25.31
CA SER A 119 -15.74 -7.49 -24.17
C SER A 119 -15.11 -6.13 -23.82
N TYR A 120 -15.70 -5.01 -24.24
CA TYR A 120 -15.22 -3.69 -23.88
C TYR A 120 -15.48 -3.39 -22.39
N ILE A 121 -14.48 -2.86 -21.70
CA ILE A 121 -14.52 -2.53 -20.28
C ILE A 121 -14.02 -1.11 -20.06
N THR A 122 -14.65 -0.36 -19.16
CA THR A 122 -14.20 0.98 -18.78
C THR A 122 -14.66 1.32 -17.36
N PRO A 123 -13.87 2.06 -16.56
CA PRO A 123 -14.31 2.53 -15.25
C PRO A 123 -15.24 3.76 -15.34
N TYR A 124 -15.51 4.30 -16.54
CA TYR A 124 -16.27 5.53 -16.72
C TYR A 124 -17.60 5.29 -17.46
N GLU A 125 -18.72 5.64 -16.81
CA GLU A 125 -20.07 5.46 -17.37
C GLU A 125 -20.27 6.19 -18.70
N GLU A 126 -19.78 7.44 -18.81
CA GLU A 126 -19.83 8.23 -20.04
C GLU A 126 -19.14 7.52 -21.22
N GLN A 127 -17.99 6.91 -20.98
CA GLN A 127 -17.26 6.16 -22.00
C GLN A 127 -18.00 4.88 -22.39
N LEU A 128 -18.66 4.22 -21.44
CA LEU A 128 -19.47 3.04 -21.75
C LEU A 128 -20.71 3.42 -22.58
N LEU A 129 -21.35 4.56 -22.28
CA LEU A 129 -22.49 5.07 -23.04
C LEU A 129 -22.09 5.43 -24.48
N LEU A 130 -21.01 6.20 -24.65
CA LEU A 130 -20.45 6.52 -25.97
C LEU A 130 -20.08 5.25 -26.74
N HIS A 131 -19.45 4.28 -26.07
CA HIS A 131 -19.12 2.99 -26.67
C HIS A 131 -20.39 2.25 -27.13
N ARG A 132 -21.44 2.18 -26.30
CA ARG A 132 -22.72 1.55 -26.65
C ARG A 132 -23.37 2.18 -27.88
N MET A 133 -23.22 3.50 -28.08
CA MET A 133 -23.72 4.17 -29.28
C MET A 133 -23.03 3.67 -30.57
N THR A 134 -21.79 3.19 -30.50
CA THR A 134 -21.09 2.64 -31.67
C THR A 134 -21.71 1.32 -32.17
N HIS A 135 -22.27 0.52 -31.26
CA HIS A 135 -23.06 -0.66 -31.62
C HIS A 135 -24.42 -0.27 -32.23
N GLY A 136 -25.03 0.81 -31.71
CA GLY A 136 -26.31 1.34 -32.20
C GLY A 136 -26.26 1.92 -33.62
N ASN A 137 -25.08 2.28 -34.13
CA ASN A 137 -24.89 2.67 -35.53
C ASN A 137 -24.92 1.49 -36.51
N VAL A 138 -25.18 0.26 -36.04
CA VAL A 138 -25.44 -0.95 -36.85
C VAL A 138 -26.89 -1.43 -36.65
N MET A 139 -27.87 -0.53 -36.56
CA MET A 139 -29.28 -0.87 -36.72
C MET A 139 -30.04 0.21 -37.50
N ILE A 140 -29.70 0.36 -38.78
CA ILE A 140 -30.63 0.82 -39.83
C ILE A 140 -30.16 0.24 -41.16
N GLY A 141 -30.82 -0.82 -41.59
CA GLY A 141 -30.68 -1.50 -42.87
C GLY A 141 -31.84 -2.47 -43.03
#